data_AF-M7N0W1-F1
#
_entry.id   AF-M7N0W1-F1
#
_cell.length_a   1.000
_cell.length_b   1.000
_cell.length_c   1.000
_cell.angle_alpha   90.00
_cell.angle_beta   90.00
_cell.angle_gamma   90.00
#
_symmetry.space_group_name_H-M   'P 1'
#
loop_
_entity.id
_entity.type
_entity.pdbx_description
1 polymer ?
#
loop_
_entity_poly.entity_id
_entity_poly.type
_entity_poly.pdbx_seq_one_letter_code
_entity_poly.pdbx_strand_id
1 'polypeptide(L)'
;MATVTITISLKGGSTRLHLRDSEGHSGPPEGFSTQVNRGDLVVWQLEANSGIDEISAIRAKSGSFTLFNNSDPKPRTDGSWAGKVKDDAAGANSYDIDYRIGSNSFSEDPEITIKP
;
A
#
# COMPACT_ATOMS: atom_id res chain seq x y z
N MET A 1 -10.70 -7.08 -13.87
CA MET A 1 -10.11 -7.32 -12.54
C MET A 1 -8.69 -7.77 -12.74
N ALA A 2 -7.75 -6.89 -12.43
CA ALA A 2 -6.32 -7.16 -12.42
C ALA A 2 -5.81 -7.16 -10.97
N THR A 3 -4.57 -7.62 -10.80
CA THR A 3 -3.84 -7.47 -9.55
C THR A 3 -2.80 -6.37 -9.72
N VAL A 4 -2.84 -5.37 -8.83
CA VAL A 4 -1.84 -4.31 -8.76
C VAL A 4 -0.97 -4.56 -7.54
N THR A 5 0.33 -4.76 -7.76
CA THR A 5 1.27 -5.07 -6.68
C THR A 5 2.10 -3.85 -6.34
N ILE A 6 2.05 -3.41 -5.09
CA ILE A 6 2.89 -2.37 -4.51
C ILE A 6 4.02 -3.06 -3.73
N THR A 7 5.22 -2.99 -4.27
CA THR A 7 6.44 -3.49 -3.64
C THR A 7 7.03 -2.40 -2.75
N ILE A 8 7.37 -2.76 -1.51
CA ILE A 8 7.82 -1.86 -0.46
C ILE A 8 9.25 -2.20 -0.06
N SER A 9 10.14 -1.21 -0.07
CA SER A 9 11.50 -1.33 0.45
C SER A 9 11.93 -0.08 1.19
N LEU A 10 13.07 -0.11 1.90
CA LEU A 10 13.68 1.10 2.43
C LEU A 10 14.38 1.88 1.32
N LYS A 11 14.27 3.20 1.40
CA LYS A 11 15.19 4.08 0.69
C LYS A 11 16.58 3.88 1.29
N GLY A 12 17.57 3.58 0.43
CA GLY A 12 18.94 3.29 0.87
C GLY A 12 19.50 4.30 1.88
N GLY A 13 19.96 3.81 3.04
CA GLY A 13 20.51 4.63 4.12
C GLY A 13 19.46 5.41 4.94
N SER A 14 18.17 5.11 4.80
CA SER A 14 17.08 5.77 5.51
C SER A 14 16.11 4.75 6.13
N THR A 15 15.30 5.19 7.09
CA THR A 15 14.15 4.44 7.59
C THR A 15 12.87 4.72 6.80
N ARG A 16 12.92 5.64 5.82
CA ARG A 16 11.80 5.99 4.93
C ARG A 16 11.58 4.92 3.87
N LEU A 17 10.33 4.71 3.49
CA LEU A 17 9.99 3.77 2.43
C LEU A 17 10.38 4.28 1.03
N HIS A 18 10.53 3.34 0.11
CA HIS A 18 10.49 3.50 -1.33
C HIS A 18 9.45 2.51 -1.86
N LEU A 19 8.52 3.01 -2.68
CA LEU A 19 7.41 2.25 -3.22
C LEU A 19 7.62 2.04 -4.72
N ARG A 20 7.25 0.86 -5.22
CA ARG A 20 7.18 0.54 -6.66
C ARG A 20 5.90 -0.23 -6.96
N ASP A 21 5.07 0.26 -7.86
CA ASP A 21 3.90 -0.51 -8.30
C ASP A 21 4.19 -1.36 -9.55
N SER A 22 3.27 -2.28 -9.85
CA SER A 22 3.33 -3.15 -11.04
C SER A 22 3.05 -2.42 -12.36
N GLU A 23 2.62 -1.16 -12.32
CA GLU A 23 2.42 -0.31 -13.51
C GLU A 23 3.70 0.46 -13.88
N GLY A 24 4.76 0.34 -13.08
CA GLY A 24 6.07 0.92 -13.35
C GLY A 24 6.33 2.26 -12.64
N HIS A 25 5.40 2.74 -11.80
CA HIS A 25 5.65 3.92 -10.97
C HIS A 25 6.52 3.54 -9.78
N SER A 26 7.46 4.42 -9.42
CA SER A 26 8.25 4.28 -8.20
C SER A 26 8.61 5.62 -7.59
N GLY A 27 8.76 5.66 -6.27
CA GLY A 27 9.01 6.92 -5.56
C GLY A 27 8.97 6.82 -4.04
N PRO A 28 9.22 7.93 -3.33
CA PRO A 28 8.92 8.04 -1.90
C PRO A 28 7.40 8.00 -1.68
N PRO A 29 6.89 7.59 -0.51
CA PRO A 29 5.46 7.58 -0.21
C PRO A 29 4.78 8.93 -0.40
N GLU A 30 5.45 10.01 -0.01
CA GLU A 30 4.97 11.38 -0.20
C GLU A 30 4.84 11.68 -1.70
N GLY A 31 3.60 11.87 -2.15
CA GLY A 31 3.27 12.14 -3.56
C GLY A 31 3.28 10.89 -4.47
N PHE A 32 3.52 9.70 -3.93
CA PHE A 32 3.33 8.46 -4.69
C PHE A 32 1.84 8.09 -4.73
N SER A 33 1.31 7.98 -5.95
CA SER A 33 -0.06 7.55 -6.20
C SER A 33 -0.08 6.34 -7.11
N THR A 34 -0.54 5.20 -6.61
CA THR A 34 -0.83 4.02 -7.45
C THR A 34 -2.18 4.19 -8.13
N GLN A 35 -2.23 3.94 -9.44
CA GLN A 35 -3.46 4.02 -10.22
C GLN A 35 -4.12 2.63 -10.29
N VAL A 36 -5.39 2.53 -9.94
CA VAL A 36 -6.13 1.25 -9.92
C VAL A 36 -7.52 1.41 -10.53
N ASN A 37 -8.13 0.31 -10.97
CA ASN A 37 -9.54 0.31 -11.39
C ASN A 37 -10.45 -0.22 -10.28
N ARG A 38 -11.74 0.10 -10.41
CA ARG A 38 -12.81 -0.51 -9.60
C ARG A 38 -12.75 -2.03 -9.73
N GLY A 39 -12.87 -2.72 -8.60
CA GLY A 39 -12.82 -4.17 -8.53
C GLY A 39 -11.42 -4.80 -8.58
N ASP A 40 -10.34 -4.03 -8.80
CA ASP A 40 -8.98 -4.55 -8.80
C ASP A 40 -8.55 -5.03 -7.40
N LEU A 41 -7.60 -5.96 -7.38
CA LEU A 41 -6.96 -6.45 -6.16
C LEU A 41 -5.64 -5.73 -5.97
N VAL A 42 -5.49 -4.99 -4.88
CA VAL A 42 -4.22 -4.35 -4.52
C VAL A 42 -3.48 -5.27 -3.54
N VAL A 43 -2.20 -5.51 -3.79
CA VAL A 43 -1.33 -6.34 -2.95
C VAL A 43 -0.11 -5.54 -2.53
N TRP A 44 0.12 -5.40 -1.24
CA TRP A 44 1.32 -4.79 -0.67
C TRP A 44 2.26 -5.90 -0.22
N GLN A 45 3.52 -5.85 -0.66
CA GLN A 45 4.51 -6.85 -0.30
C GLN A 45 5.88 -6.21 -0.10
N LEU A 46 6.69 -6.79 0.78
CA LEU A 46 8.06 -6.38 0.97
C LEU A 46 8.94 -6.88 -0.19
N GLU A 47 9.86 -6.04 -0.65
CA GLU A 47 10.95 -6.50 -1.51
C GLU A 47 11.88 -7.44 -0.75
N ALA A 48 12.48 -8.40 -1.45
CA ALA A 48 13.51 -9.23 -0.85
C ALA A 48 14.68 -8.35 -0.38
N ASN A 49 15.13 -8.53 0.86
CA ASN A 49 16.14 -7.69 1.51
C ASN A 49 15.75 -6.19 1.57
N SER A 50 14.45 -5.89 1.70
CA SER A 50 13.92 -4.53 1.86
C SER A 50 14.52 -3.73 3.01
N GLY A 51 15.12 -4.40 4.00
CA GLY A 51 15.53 -3.81 5.28
C GLY A 51 14.36 -3.60 6.26
N ILE A 52 13.18 -4.13 5.94
CA ILE A 52 11.96 -4.07 6.74
C ILE A 52 11.66 -5.48 7.26
N ASP A 53 11.33 -5.59 8.55
CA ASP A 53 11.02 -6.88 9.16
C ASP A 53 9.62 -7.36 8.77
N GLU A 54 8.63 -6.48 8.84
CA GLU A 54 7.24 -6.77 8.49
C GLU A 54 6.41 -5.52 8.18
N ILE A 55 5.33 -5.72 7.43
CA ILE A 55 4.21 -4.77 7.33
C ILE A 55 3.23 -5.11 8.45
N SER A 56 3.08 -4.22 9.42
CA SER A 56 2.22 -4.45 10.59
C SER A 56 0.76 -4.07 10.33
N ALA A 57 0.50 -3.09 9.46
CA ALA A 57 -0.86 -2.79 9.01
C ALA A 57 -0.89 -1.99 7.70
N ILE A 58 -1.98 -2.14 6.96
CA ILE A 58 -2.40 -1.23 5.89
C ILE A 58 -3.78 -0.70 6.27
N ARG A 59 -3.92 0.62 6.45
CA ARG A 59 -5.15 1.23 6.99
C ARG A 59 -5.61 2.38 6.11
N ALA A 60 -6.86 2.34 5.66
CA ALA A 60 -7.47 3.53 5.05
C ALA A 60 -7.60 4.64 6.11
N LYS A 61 -7.23 5.88 5.79
CA LYS A 61 -7.41 7.01 6.71
C LYS A 61 -8.91 7.29 6.92
N SER A 62 -9.29 7.80 8.10
CA SER A 62 -10.70 8.17 8.37
C SER A 62 -11.20 9.17 7.32
N GLY A 63 -12.30 8.83 6.65
CA GLY A 63 -12.80 9.57 5.47
C GLY A 63 -12.54 8.86 4.13
N SER A 64 -11.54 7.98 4.06
CA SER A 64 -11.19 7.13 2.89
C SER A 64 -11.93 5.79 2.87
N PHE A 65 -12.99 5.61 3.65
CA PHE A 65 -13.82 4.38 3.71
C PHE A 65 -14.52 4.03 2.37
N THR A 66 -14.29 4.81 1.32
CA THR A 66 -14.80 4.64 -0.04
C THR A 66 -13.95 3.70 -0.88
N LEU A 67 -12.69 3.44 -0.53
CA LEU A 67 -11.79 2.69 -1.42
C LEU A 67 -11.95 1.17 -1.29
N PHE A 68 -11.97 0.66 -0.06
CA PHE A 68 -12.01 -0.77 0.26
C PHE A 68 -13.26 -1.14 1.07
N ASN A 69 -13.67 -2.40 1.01
CA ASN A 69 -14.70 -2.94 1.92
C ASN A 69 -14.24 -2.85 3.38
N ASN A 70 -15.18 -2.77 4.33
CA ASN A 70 -14.89 -2.51 5.75
C ASN A 70 -13.88 -3.48 6.41
N SER A 71 -13.63 -4.62 5.79
CA SER A 71 -12.69 -5.62 6.30
C SER A 71 -11.30 -5.57 5.67
N ASP A 72 -11.08 -4.73 4.64
CA ASP A 72 -9.87 -4.70 3.82
C ASP A 72 -9.09 -3.39 4.03
N PRO A 73 -7.76 -3.40 3.82
CA PRO A 73 -6.92 -4.55 3.47
C PRO A 73 -6.69 -5.54 4.61
N LYS A 74 -6.35 -6.80 4.28
CA LYS A 74 -6.09 -7.89 5.23
C LYS A 74 -4.69 -8.47 5.05
N PRO A 75 -4.05 -8.93 6.14
CA PRO A 75 -2.80 -9.68 6.04
C PRO A 75 -3.05 -11.05 5.40
N ARG A 76 -2.05 -11.54 4.67
CA ARG A 76 -1.98 -12.89 4.11
C ARG A 76 -0.92 -13.70 4.87
N THR A 77 -0.97 -15.02 4.68
CA THR A 77 -0.05 -15.96 5.34
C THR A 77 1.42 -15.81 4.92
N ASP A 78 1.68 -15.18 3.78
CA ASP A 78 3.01 -14.89 3.24
C ASP A 78 3.58 -13.54 3.72
N GLY A 79 2.90 -12.85 4.63
CA GLY A 79 3.32 -11.53 5.14
C GLY A 79 2.95 -10.37 4.22
N SER A 80 2.38 -10.62 3.05
CA SER A 80 1.79 -9.58 2.22
C SER A 80 0.44 -9.14 2.76
N TRP A 81 -0.02 -7.98 2.33
CA TRP A 81 -1.36 -7.48 2.61
C TRP A 81 -2.14 -7.36 1.31
N ALA A 82 -3.46 -7.50 1.36
CA ALA A 82 -4.29 -7.31 0.18
C ALA A 82 -5.67 -6.75 0.46
N GLY A 83 -6.20 -5.97 -0.47
CA GLY A 83 -7.52 -5.37 -0.40
C GLY A 83 -8.15 -5.30 -1.78
N LYS A 84 -9.45 -5.62 -1.87
CA LYS A 84 -10.20 -5.47 -3.12
C LYS A 84 -10.82 -4.08 -3.18
N VAL A 85 -10.48 -3.32 -4.23
CA VAL A 85 -11.08 -2.01 -4.51
C VAL A 85 -12.58 -2.20 -4.74
N LYS A 86 -13.41 -1.37 -4.10
CA LYS A 86 -14.86 -1.43 -4.27
C LYS A 86 -15.28 -1.15 -5.71
N ASP A 87 -16.40 -1.72 -6.11
CA ASP A 87 -16.95 -1.52 -7.46
C ASP A 87 -17.53 -0.09 -7.64
N ASP A 88 -17.82 0.63 -6.55
CA ASP A 88 -18.31 2.01 -6.51
C ASP A 88 -17.26 3.02 -6.02
N ALA A 89 -16.00 2.60 -5.86
CA ALA A 89 -14.91 3.50 -5.45
C ALA A 89 -14.69 4.62 -6.49
N ALA A 90 -14.29 5.80 -6.00
CA ALA A 90 -13.96 6.95 -6.83
C ALA A 90 -12.95 7.87 -6.12
N GLY A 91 -12.27 8.69 -6.94
CA GLY A 91 -11.34 9.71 -6.47
C GLY A 91 -9.99 9.15 -6.02
N ALA A 92 -9.27 9.98 -5.28
CA ALA A 92 -7.97 9.67 -4.72
C ALA A 92 -8.06 9.59 -3.20
N ASN A 93 -7.41 8.57 -2.62
CA ASN A 93 -7.56 8.22 -1.22
C ASN A 93 -6.20 7.88 -0.61
N SER A 94 -5.83 8.63 0.43
CA SER A 94 -4.64 8.33 1.25
C SER A 94 -4.91 7.17 2.20
N TYR A 95 -3.86 6.40 2.46
CA TYR A 95 -3.85 5.27 3.40
C TYR A 95 -2.51 5.21 4.12
N ASP A 96 -2.48 4.58 5.29
CA ASP A 96 -1.27 4.38 6.08
C ASP A 96 -0.67 3.00 5.80
N ILE A 97 0.66 2.97 5.65
CA ILE A 97 1.49 1.77 5.70
C ILE A 97 2.26 1.80 7.02
N ASP A 98 1.90 0.93 7.95
CA ASP A 98 2.64 0.72 9.18
C ASP A 98 3.63 -0.45 9.00
N TYR A 99 4.87 -0.26 9.43
CA TYR A 99 5.94 -1.24 9.28
C TYR A 99 6.93 -1.22 10.45
N ARG A 100 7.68 -2.31 10.59
CA ARG A 100 8.65 -2.49 11.69
C ARG A 100 10.07 -2.70 11.18
N ILE A 101 11.03 -2.08 11.88
CA ILE A 101 12.47 -2.32 11.73
C ILE A 101 13.06 -2.52 13.13
N GLY A 102 13.47 -3.74 13.46
CA GLY A 102 13.87 -4.10 14.81
C GLY A 102 12.73 -3.87 15.80
N SER A 103 12.96 -3.17 16.90
CA SER A 103 11.92 -2.83 17.88
C SER A 103 11.10 -1.59 17.54
N ASN A 104 11.41 -0.90 16.44
CA ASN A 104 10.84 0.40 16.11
C ASN A 104 9.71 0.27 15.08
N SER A 105 8.61 0.98 15.31
CA SER A 105 7.49 1.09 14.39
C SER A 105 7.50 2.43 13.66
N PHE A 106 7.15 2.39 12.38
CA PHE A 106 7.10 3.54 11.48
C PHE A 106 5.78 3.53 10.70
N SER A 107 5.39 4.70 10.17
CA SER A 107 4.18 4.88 9.37
C SER A 107 4.46 5.88 8.26
N GLU A 108 3.95 5.60 7.06
CA GLU A 108 4.00 6.48 5.89
C GLU A 108 2.64 6.46 5.17
N ASP A 109 2.30 7.54 4.46
CA ASP A 109 0.94 7.79 3.97
C ASP A 109 0.84 8.05 2.45
N PRO A 110 1.10 7.03 1.62
CA PRO A 110 0.92 7.13 0.18
C PRO A 110 -0.57 7.23 -0.24
N GLU A 111 -0.78 7.33 -1.56
CA GLU A 111 -2.11 7.50 -2.17
C GLU A 111 -2.44 6.38 -3.17
N ILE A 112 -3.74 6.08 -3.28
CA ILE A 112 -4.32 5.31 -4.39
C ILE A 112 -5.35 6.17 -5.11
N THR A 113 -5.26 6.22 -6.43
CA THR A 113 -6.21 6.93 -7.29
C THR A 113 -6.99 5.94 -8.13
N ILE A 114 -8.32 6.09 -8.15
CA ILE A 114 -9.21 5.36 -9.06
C ILE A 114 -9.14 5.98 -10.45
N LYS A 115 -8.79 5.17 -11.45
CA LYS A 115 -8.82 5.58 -12.86
C LYS A 115 -10.24 5.99 -13.26
N PRO A 116 -10.41 7.03 -14.11
CA PRO A 116 -11.72 7.54 -14.54
C PRO A 116 -12.70 6.43 -14.97
#